data_AF-A0A520VPG9-F1
#
_entry.id   AF-A0A520VPG9-F1
#
_cell.length_a   1.000
_cell.length_b   1.000
_cell.length_c   1.000
_cell.angle_alpha   90.00
_cell.angle_beta   90.00
_cell.angle_gamma   90.00
#
_symmetry.space_group_name_H-M   'P 1'
#
loop_
_entity.id
_entity.type
_entity.pdbx_description
1 polymer ?
#
loop_
_entity_poly.entity_id
_entity_poly.type
_entity_poly.pdbx_seq_one_letter_code
_entity_poly.pdbx_strand_id
1 'polypeptide(L)'
;MNAKACLLAFVIELKKRLENKESLKVNISESIYSKISNVEFKEIFYDQINEIEDFNKYLLEVSIVKMKNYESEEKKEFFEIIRVTANEVGYV
;
A
#
# COMPACT_ATOMS: atom_id res chain seq x y z
N MET A 1 -15.37 0.60 -9.34
CA MET A 1 -14.79 0.93 -8.02
C MET A 1 -14.32 2.38 -8.04
N ASN A 2 -14.54 3.16 -6.97
CA ASN A 2 -14.01 4.53 -6.86
C ASN A 2 -12.58 4.45 -6.30
N ALA A 3 -11.57 4.58 -7.17
CA ALA A 3 -10.16 4.42 -6.82
C ALA A 3 -9.72 5.34 -5.68
N LYS A 4 -10.23 6.57 -5.63
CA LYS A 4 -9.95 7.55 -4.58
C LYS A 4 -10.50 7.11 -3.23
N ALA A 5 -11.77 6.70 -3.18
CA ALA A 5 -12.39 6.21 -1.96
C ALA A 5 -11.69 4.96 -1.43
N CYS A 6 -11.27 4.06 -2.33
CA CYS A 6 -10.51 2.87 -1.97
C CYS A 6 -9.11 3.21 -1.45
N LEU A 7 -8.40 4.16 -2.06
CA LEU A 7 -7.11 4.64 -1.57
C LEU A 7 -7.25 5.26 -0.17
N LEU A 8 -8.27 6.08 0.07
CA LEU A 8 -8.55 6.66 1.38
C LEU A 8 -8.78 5.58 2.45
N ALA A 9 -9.67 4.62 2.17
CA ALA A 9 -9.95 3.53 3.10
C ALA A 9 -8.70 2.69 3.38
N PHE A 10 -7.91 2.43 2.35
CA PHE A 10 -6.65 1.72 2.45
C PHE A 10 -5.63 2.46 3.33
N VAL A 11 -5.43 3.77 3.13
CA VAL A 11 -4.50 4.57 3.92
C VAL A 11 -4.94 4.64 5.38
N ILE A 12 -6.24 4.75 5.66
CA ILE A 12 -6.76 4.74 7.04
C ILE A 12 -6.37 3.43 7.76
N GLU A 13 -6.51 2.29 7.09
CA GLU A 13 -6.11 1.00 7.66
C GLU A 13 -4.60 0.88 7.81
N LEU A 14 -3.83 1.33 6.80
CA LEU A 14 -2.37 1.33 6.85
C LEU A 14 -1.84 2.17 8.02
N LYS A 15 -2.37 3.38 8.21
CA LYS A 15 -1.99 4.27 9.31
C LYS A 15 -2.18 3.59 10.67
N LYS A 16 -3.36 2.99 10.92
CA LYS A 16 -3.64 2.28 12.17
C LYS A 16 -2.62 1.18 12.47
N ARG A 17 -2.20 0.42 11.46
CA ARG A 17 -1.22 -0.66 11.64
C ARG A 17 0.21 -0.15 11.85
N LEU A 18 0.58 0.93 11.17
CA LEU A 18 1.87 1.60 11.39
C LEU A 18 1.96 2.24 12.78
N GLU A 19 0.87 2.84 13.27
CA GLU A 19 0.76 3.34 14.65
C GLU A 19 0.91 2.21 15.68
N ASN A 20 0.42 1.00 15.34
CA ASN A 20 0.65 -0.23 16.12
C ASN A 20 2.06 -0.81 15.97
N LYS A 21 2.96 -0.15 15.24
CA LYS A 21 4.36 -0.56 15.01
C LYS A 21 4.46 -1.93 14.32
N GLU A 22 3.49 -2.28 13.48
CA GLU A 22 3.58 -3.46 12.64
C GLU A 22 4.55 -3.22 11.48
N SER A 23 5.45 -4.17 11.21
CA SER A 23 6.28 -4.13 10.01
C SER A 23 5.45 -4.57 8.80
N LEU A 24 5.33 -3.72 7.79
CA LEU A 24 4.40 -3.87 6.67
C LEU A 24 5.10 -3.67 5.33
N LYS A 25 4.61 -4.40 4.33
CA LYS A 25 4.80 -4.11 2.90
C LYS A 25 3.45 -3.83 2.27
N VAL A 26 3.46 -2.99 1.25
CA VAL A 26 2.24 -2.59 0.54
C VAL A 26 2.37 -2.92 -0.93
N ASN A 27 1.34 -3.57 -1.48
CA ASN A 27 1.18 -3.75 -2.92
C ASN A 27 -0.01 -2.94 -3.43
N ILE A 28 0.21 -2.22 -4.52
CA ILE A 28 -0.82 -1.45 -5.22
C ILE A 28 -0.87 -1.96 -6.66
N SER A 29 -2.04 -2.39 -7.12
CA SER A 29 -2.19 -2.76 -8.53
C SER A 29 -1.92 -1.57 -9.47
N GLU A 30 -1.13 -1.79 -10.52
CA GLU A 30 -0.83 -0.78 -11.55
C GLU A 30 -2.11 -0.21 -12.18
N SER A 31 -3.13 -1.06 -12.35
CA SER A 31 -4.41 -0.68 -12.93
C SER A 31 -5.18 0.33 -12.05
N ILE A 32 -5.14 0.22 -10.72
CA ILE A 32 -5.70 1.26 -9.84
C ILE A 32 -4.80 2.48 -9.85
N TYR A 33 -3.50 2.28 -9.68
CA TYR A 33 -2.54 3.39 -9.60
C TYR A 33 -2.68 4.33 -10.80
N SER A 34 -2.82 3.77 -12.01
CA SER A 34 -3.05 4.54 -13.24
C SER A 34 -4.34 5.36 -13.30
N LYS A 35 -5.32 5.05 -12.44
CA LYS A 35 -6.61 5.77 -12.37
C LYS A 35 -6.60 6.91 -11.36
N ILE A 36 -5.54 7.04 -10.57
CA ILE A 36 -5.39 8.08 -9.56
C ILE A 36 -4.35 9.07 -10.08
N SER A 37 -4.65 10.37 -10.03
CA SER A 37 -3.65 11.36 -10.41
C SER A 37 -2.48 11.36 -9.41
N ASN A 38 -1.26 11.64 -9.88
CA ASN A 38 -0.07 11.68 -9.01
C ASN A 38 -0.24 12.67 -7.84
N VAL A 39 -0.95 13.78 -8.05
CA VAL A 39 -1.23 14.79 -7.01
C VAL A 39 -2.14 14.20 -5.94
N GLU A 40 -3.27 13.60 -6.34
CA GLU A 40 -4.18 12.97 -5.38
C GLU A 40 -3.54 11.79 -4.65
N PHE A 41 -2.74 10.99 -5.35
CA PHE A 41 -2.01 9.90 -4.71
C PHE A 41 -1.05 10.42 -3.64
N LYS A 42 -0.29 11.48 -3.94
CA LYS A 42 0.62 12.10 -2.99
C LYS A 42 -0.14 12.63 -1.76
N GLU A 43 -1.21 13.38 -1.97
CA GLU A 43 -2.01 13.96 -0.89
C GLU A 43 -2.61 12.89 0.01
N ILE A 44 -3.18 11.83 -0.58
CA ILE A 44 -3.91 10.81 0.17
C ILE A 44 -2.95 9.80 0.81
N PHE A 45 -1.88 9.40 0.12
CA PHE A 45 -0.97 8.38 0.62
C PHE A 45 0.24 8.99 1.31
N TYR A 46 1.06 9.75 0.56
CA TYR A 46 2.37 10.17 1.05
C TYR A 46 2.27 11.17 2.19
N ASP A 47 1.48 12.23 2.02
CA ASP A 47 1.34 13.27 3.04
C ASP A 47 0.72 12.71 4.32
N GLN A 48 -0.27 11.82 4.18
CA GLN A 48 -0.92 11.17 5.32
C GLN A 48 -0.03 10.18 6.08
N ILE A 49 0.87 9.47 5.41
CA ILE A 49 1.80 8.54 6.05
C ILE A 49 2.96 9.28 6.70
N ASN A 50 3.42 10.39 6.13
CA ASN A 50 4.46 11.23 6.73
C ASN A 50 4.06 11.92 8.04
N GLU A 51 2.76 12.00 8.33
CA GLU A 51 2.28 12.46 9.64
C GLU A 51 2.65 11.49 10.78
N ILE A 52 2.95 10.22 10.46
CA ILE A 52 3.35 9.21 11.44
C ILE A 52 4.86 9.32 11.65
N GLU A 53 5.26 9.63 12.88
CA GLU A 53 6.67 9.62 13.27
C GLU A 53 7.28 8.22 13.09
N ASP A 54 8.50 8.16 12.57
CA ASP A 54 9.24 6.91 12.35
C ASP A 54 8.53 5.87 11.46
N PHE A 55 7.57 6.26 10.61
CA PHE A 55 6.84 5.32 9.76
C PHE A 55 7.78 4.46 8.88
N ASN A 56 8.91 5.01 8.46
CA ASN A 56 9.92 4.36 7.63
C ASN A 56 10.61 3.16 8.32
N LYS A 57 10.53 3.02 9.65
CA LYS A 57 10.98 1.83 10.38
C LYS A 57 10.02 0.65 10.21
N TYR A 58 8.77 0.94 9.89
CA TYR A 58 7.67 -0.04 9.89
C TYR A 58 7.10 -0.28 8.50
N LEU A 59 7.02 0.74 7.64
CA LEU A 59 6.67 0.60 6.22
C LEU A 59 7.93 0.28 5.41
N LEU A 60 8.15 -1.01 5.17
CA LEU A 60 9.39 -1.52 4.56
C LEU A 60 9.44 -1.38 3.04
N GLU A 61 8.29 -1.49 2.38
CA GLU A 61 8.21 -1.52 0.93
C GLU A 61 6.83 -1.05 0.45
N VAL A 62 6.82 -0.26 -0.63
CA VAL A 62 5.60 0.10 -1.38
C VAL A 62 5.86 -0.24 -2.85
N SER A 63 5.13 -1.22 -3.36
CA SER A 63 5.34 -1.78 -4.69
C SER A 63 4.10 -1.62 -5.56
N ILE A 64 4.31 -1.11 -6.79
CA ILE A 64 3.28 -1.05 -7.82
C ILE A 64 3.38 -2.33 -8.65
N VAL A 65 2.37 -3.19 -8.54
CA VAL A 65 2.40 -4.54 -9.11
C VAL A 65 1.60 -4.58 -10.41
N LYS A 66 2.25 -5.03 -11.49
CA LYS A 66 1.61 -5.31 -12.78
C LYS A 66 1.25 -6.80 -12.86
N MET A 67 -0.04 -7.12 -12.78
CA MET A 67 -0.50 -8.50 -12.98
C MET A 67 -0.29 -8.92 -14.45
N LYS A 68 0.35 -10.06 -14.69
CA LYS A 68 0.46 -10.68 -16.02
C LYS A 68 -0.82 -11.47 -16.31
N ASN A 69 -1.29 -11.43 -17.55
CA ASN A 69 -2.59 -11.89 -18.08
C ASN A 69 -2.95 -13.39 -17.89
N TYR A 70 -2.32 -14.17 -17.00
CA TYR A 70 -2.50 -15.63 -16.94
C TYR A 70 -3.50 -16.13 -15.91
N GLU A 71 -4.07 -15.29 -15.04
CA GLU A 71 -5.16 -15.69 -14.17
C GLU A 71 -6.44 -14.93 -14.53
N SER A 72 -7.27 -15.64 -15.29
CA SER A 72 -8.66 -15.31 -15.59
C SER A 72 -9.52 -15.42 -14.33
N GLU A 73 -9.37 -14.50 -13.38
CA GLU A 73 -10.38 -14.23 -12.35
C GLU A 73 -10.32 -12.75 -11.95
N GLU A 74 -10.98 -11.93 -12.78
CA GLU A 74 -11.16 -10.50 -12.59
C GLU A 74 -9.85 -9.70 -12.57
N LYS A 75 -9.82 -8.56 -13.26
CA LYS A 75 -8.77 -7.56 -13.03
C LYS A 75 -8.93 -7.09 -11.59
N LYS A 76 -8.35 -7.80 -10.62
CA LYS A 76 -8.46 -7.43 -9.21
C LYS A 76 -7.77 -6.10 -9.08
N GLU A 77 -8.59 -5.07 -9.00
CA GLU A 77 -8.20 -3.77 -8.54
C GLU A 77 -8.10 -3.93 -7.02
N PHE A 78 -6.86 -4.06 -6.52
CA PHE A 78 -6.61 -4.22 -5.09
C PHE A 78 -5.55 -3.25 -4.56
N PHE A 79 -5.66 -3.01 -3.25
CA PHE A 79 -4.60 -2.55 -2.37
C PHE A 79 -4.39 -3.63 -1.31
N GLU A 80 -3.14 -3.98 -1.04
CA GLU A 80 -2.81 -5.06 -0.12
C GLU A 80 -1.79 -4.59 0.91
N ILE A 81 -2.05 -4.94 2.18
CA ILE A 81 -1.13 -4.76 3.30
C ILE A 81 -0.64 -6.15 3.71
N ILE A 82 0.66 -6.39 3.53
CA ILE A 82 1.32 -7.62 3.93
C ILE A 82 2.06 -7.35 5.24
N ARG A 83 1.72 -8.09 6.29
CA ARG A 83 2.46 -8.04 7.54
C ARG A 83 3.74 -8.88 7.40
N VAL A 84 4.88 -8.27 7.67
CA VAL A 84 6.17 -8.94 7.70
C VAL A 84 6.44 -9.39 9.13
N THR A 85 6.70 -10.69 9.30
CA THR A 85 7.12 -11.23 10.60
C THR A 85 8.65 -11.26 10.69
N ALA A 86 9.20 -11.21 11.91
CA ALA A 86 10.64 -11.10 12.14
C ALA A 86 11.50 -12.20 11.46
N ASN A 87 10.90 -13.33 11.09
CA ASN A 87 11.58 -14.41 10.37
C ASN A 87 11.89 -14.09 8.89
N GLU A 88 11.31 -13.03 8.33
CA GLU A 88 11.53 -12.59 6.93
C GLU A 88 12.42 -11.35 6.81
N VAL A 89 12.83 -10.75 7.93
CA VAL A 89 13.78 -9.61 7.97
C VAL A 89 15.25 -10.12 8.02
N GLY A 90 15.45 -11.42 7.84
CA GLY A 90 16.75 -12.09 7.85
C GLY A 90 17.43 -12.14 6.49
N TYR A 91 18.55 -11.43 6.40
CA TYR A 91 19.70 -11.61 5.49
C TYR A 91 19.53 -11.36 3.99
N VAL A 92 20.02 -10.18 3.57
CA VAL A 92 21.00 -10.09 2.47
C VAL A 92 22.19 -9.30 2.98
#